data_AF-A0A1C7N0H6-F1
#
_entry.id   AF-A0A1C7N0H6-F1
#
_cell.length_a   1.000
_cell.length_b   1.000
_cell.length_c   1.000
_cell.angle_alpha   90.00
_cell.angle_beta   90.00
_cell.angle_gamma   90.00
#
_symmetry.space_group_name_H-M   'P 1'
#
loop_
_entity.id
_entity.type
_entity.pdbx_description
1 polymer ?
#
loop_
_entity_poly.entity_id
_entity_poly.type
_entity_poly.pdbx_seq_one_letter_code
_entity_poly.pdbx_strand_id
1 'polypeptide(L)'
;MASLAVVAGATRRLQFEPTRKKDRLREKMELECMDQFNQIMAQEDQDQDAIALIAAQSLMSSHCLDQCSHKSQLIHYLSNTLLTHPDTFNSGQGIQQHNITQLETKTKTPLFREIGRLSRALARFNSTWMPTQPEVAQEVSSLIDRLQGLSYHLFFDWDQLLMNGHDSQDKVIWTYFKSFWFSSTVLLKSVAVDIPNGQGLVDLPDAAQDILAIYANLHFMTQFVEEGAGRQAYQDTLMNAVAYLMLPEHHCQLNKFVSMGFKEYAIAKERPMTESISKTKQARLIFFTDLVEQVIKNVDDQVLEEDILPVIYPILKWKTVENQALYESAHTVIISAFLAEKPISRELAAVYASLLIKSYPDPMNLDQLRFGMTTMIQALCQLDDALAWLTVQQLIQAIESADPVSRGPYLTVLIDLLKPLSLGPFFGAATEQVERLILAQETKEMQKATLKILFDTLSQSAGISDMQKTEAIGWYLELRQKI
;
A
#
# COMPACT_ATOMS: atom_id res chain seq x y z
N MET A 1 29.01 -0.68 34.85
CA MET A 1 27.54 -0.52 34.93
C MET A 1 27.05 0.57 35.88
N ALA A 2 27.32 0.53 37.19
CA ALA A 2 26.78 1.54 38.12
C ALA A 2 27.20 2.99 37.79
N SER A 3 28.48 3.19 37.44
CA SER A 3 29.01 4.50 37.00
C SER A 3 28.24 5.04 35.78
N LEU A 4 28.11 4.23 34.73
CA LEU A 4 27.36 4.57 33.52
C LEU A 4 25.90 4.93 33.80
N ALA A 5 25.20 4.16 34.64
CA ALA A 5 23.81 4.45 34.99
C ALA A 5 23.65 5.82 35.67
N VAL A 6 24.60 6.20 36.54
CA VAL A 6 24.60 7.52 37.20
C VAL A 6 24.80 8.65 36.20
N VAL A 7 25.81 8.53 35.32
CA VAL A 7 26.11 9.56 34.31
C VAL A 7 25.00 9.67 33.28
N ALA A 8 24.42 8.55 32.85
CA ALA A 8 23.28 8.52 31.94
C ALA A 8 22.03 9.15 32.57
N GLY A 9 21.76 8.89 33.85
CA GLY A 9 20.69 9.52 34.61
C GLY A 9 20.85 11.04 34.70
N ALA A 10 22.08 11.51 34.95
CA ALA A 10 22.41 12.94 34.95
C ALA A 10 22.23 13.57 33.56
N THR A 11 22.73 12.91 32.51
CA THR A 11 22.60 13.33 31.11
C THR A 11 21.13 13.49 30.73
N ARG A 12 20.31 12.47 31.00
CA ARG A 12 18.87 12.49 30.75
C ARG A 12 18.17 13.61 31.50
N ARG A 13 18.51 13.85 32.77
CA ARG A 13 17.90 14.94 33.55
C ARG A 13 18.21 16.30 32.95
N LEU A 14 19.44 16.52 32.49
CA LEU A 14 19.86 17.78 31.88
C LEU A 14 19.19 18.05 30.52
N GLN A 15 18.75 17.02 29.80
CA GLN A 15 18.01 17.17 28.54
C GLN A 15 16.63 17.84 28.71
N PHE A 16 16.01 17.74 29.89
CA PHE A 16 14.68 18.33 30.18
C PHE A 16 14.74 19.73 30.81
N GLU A 17 15.92 20.29 31.07
CA GLU A 17 16.10 21.59 31.74
C GLU A 17 17.00 22.55 30.94
N PRO A 18 16.59 23.00 29.73
CA PRO A 18 17.46 23.80 28.85
C PRO A 18 17.73 25.19 29.44
N THR A 19 18.99 25.47 29.78
CA THR A 19 19.50 26.81 30.10
C THR A 19 20.94 26.92 29.62
N ARG A 20 21.38 28.11 29.16
CA ARG A 20 22.75 28.31 28.64
C ARG A 20 23.88 27.80 29.54
N LYS A 21 23.72 27.84 30.86
CA LYS A 21 24.69 27.30 31.82
C LYS A 21 24.66 25.77 31.90
N LYS A 22 23.48 25.17 31.73
CA LYS A 22 23.29 23.71 31.71
C LYS A 22 23.67 23.09 30.37
N ASP A 23 23.69 23.83 29.27
CA ASP A 23 24.09 23.30 27.96
C ASP A 23 25.56 22.81 27.96
N ARG A 24 26.48 23.60 28.52
CA ARG A 24 27.90 23.18 28.69
C ARG A 24 28.04 21.98 29.62
N LEU A 25 27.23 21.93 30.67
CA LEU A 25 27.24 20.79 31.60
C LEU A 25 26.65 19.54 30.92
N ARG A 26 25.61 19.71 30.10
CA ARG A 26 25.00 18.64 29.32
C ARG A 26 26.00 18.05 28.35
N GLU A 27 26.69 18.88 27.57
CA GLU A 27 27.74 18.45 26.65
C GLU A 27 28.84 17.67 27.39
N LYS A 28 29.33 18.17 28.53
CA LYS A 28 30.31 17.46 29.35
C LYS A 28 29.79 16.10 29.85
N MET A 29 28.53 16.03 30.28
CA MET A 29 27.92 14.78 30.73
C MET A 29 27.65 13.81 29.58
N GLU A 30 27.28 14.29 28.39
CA GLU A 30 27.13 13.48 27.18
C GLU A 30 28.47 12.83 26.78
N LEU A 31 29.56 13.60 26.81
CA LEU A 31 30.93 13.11 26.56
C LEU A 31 31.34 12.06 27.58
N GLU A 32 31.20 12.35 28.87
CA GLU A 32 31.50 11.37 29.94
C GLU A 32 30.64 10.12 29.81
N CYS A 33 29.36 10.26 29.46
CA CYS A 33 28.47 9.12 29.22
C CYS A 33 29.03 8.25 28.09
N MET A 34 29.46 8.87 26.99
CA MET A 34 30.04 8.18 25.83
C MET A 34 31.36 7.48 26.18
N ASP A 35 32.23 8.12 26.95
CA ASP A 35 33.48 7.51 27.42
C ASP A 35 33.21 6.28 28.29
N GLN A 36 32.24 6.36 29.21
CA GLN A 36 31.81 5.22 30.02
C GLN A 36 31.18 4.11 29.18
N PHE A 37 30.41 4.45 28.13
CA PHE A 37 29.90 3.48 27.16
C PHE A 37 31.03 2.75 26.45
N ASN A 38 32.01 3.48 25.89
CA ASN A 38 33.15 2.89 25.20
C ASN A 38 33.96 1.97 26.12
N GLN A 39 34.21 2.38 27.36
CA GLN A 39 34.93 1.56 28.35
C GLN A 39 34.20 0.28 28.72
N ILE A 40 32.87 0.38 28.91
CA ILE A 40 32.06 -0.80 29.25
C ILE A 40 32.02 -1.73 28.05
N MET A 41 31.72 -1.20 26.85
CA MET A 41 31.60 -1.97 25.60
C MET A 41 32.86 -2.75 25.21
N ALA A 42 34.04 -2.32 25.64
CA ALA A 42 35.29 -3.03 25.45
C ALA A 42 35.46 -4.30 26.32
N GLN A 43 34.57 -4.59 27.27
CA GLN A 43 34.65 -5.75 28.18
C GLN A 43 33.97 -6.99 27.59
N GLU A 44 34.37 -8.22 27.94
CA GLU A 44 33.81 -9.43 27.29
C GLU A 44 32.47 -9.92 27.90
N ASP A 45 32.18 -9.60 29.16
CA ASP A 45 30.97 -10.07 29.89
C ASP A 45 30.10 -8.88 30.31
N GLN A 46 29.14 -8.53 29.45
CA GLN A 46 28.30 -7.35 29.63
C GLN A 46 26.82 -7.67 29.55
N ASP A 47 26.05 -7.01 30.42
CA ASP A 47 24.60 -6.99 30.37
C ASP A 47 24.13 -6.14 29.18
N GLN A 48 23.92 -6.81 28.03
CA GLN A 48 23.53 -6.18 26.77
C GLN A 48 22.22 -5.39 26.89
N ASP A 49 21.25 -5.91 27.64
CA ASP A 49 19.93 -5.28 27.79
C ASP A 49 20.01 -4.01 28.62
N ALA A 50 20.79 -4.02 29.69
CA ALA A 50 21.04 -2.80 30.47
C ALA A 50 21.74 -1.72 29.63
N ILE A 51 22.71 -2.10 28.78
CA ILE A 51 23.42 -1.17 27.89
C ILE A 51 22.45 -0.60 26.85
N ALA A 52 21.67 -1.44 26.18
CA ALA A 52 20.67 -1.03 25.20
C ALA A 52 19.64 -0.05 25.80
N LEU A 53 19.13 -0.36 27.00
CA LEU A 53 18.20 0.50 27.72
C LEU A 53 18.81 1.86 28.07
N ILE A 54 20.02 1.87 28.64
CA ILE A 54 20.70 3.12 29.01
C ILE A 54 20.97 3.94 27.74
N ALA A 55 21.39 3.31 26.65
CA ALA A 55 21.69 3.99 25.40
C ALA A 55 20.41 4.63 24.82
N ALA A 56 19.31 3.89 24.79
CA ALA A 56 18.04 4.40 24.29
C ALA A 56 17.48 5.57 25.13
N GLN A 57 17.79 5.61 26.42
CA GLN A 57 17.31 6.66 27.31
C GLN A 57 18.20 7.90 27.36
N SER A 58 19.50 7.78 27.08
CA SER A 58 20.47 8.85 27.29
C SER A 58 21.13 9.37 26.02
N LEU A 59 21.30 8.53 24.99
CA LEU A 59 22.05 8.86 23.78
C LEU A 59 21.16 9.27 22.60
N MET A 60 19.85 9.02 22.64
CA MET A 60 18.92 9.32 21.54
C MET A 60 18.98 10.80 21.06
N SER A 61 19.27 11.73 21.97
CA SER A 61 19.39 13.17 21.69
C SER A 61 20.80 13.73 21.91
N SER A 62 21.80 12.85 22.04
CA SER A 62 23.18 13.24 22.27
C SER A 62 23.82 13.87 21.03
N HIS A 63 24.64 14.91 21.24
CA HIS A 63 25.41 15.53 20.16
C HIS A 63 26.78 14.88 19.93
N CYS A 64 27.20 13.99 20.83
CA CYS A 64 28.50 13.33 20.75
C CYS A 64 28.43 11.89 20.20
N LEU A 65 27.36 11.54 19.47
CA LEU A 65 27.17 10.18 18.91
C LEU A 65 28.35 9.74 18.04
N ASP A 66 29.03 10.67 17.37
CA ASP A 66 30.17 10.35 16.51
C ASP A 66 31.38 9.79 17.27
N GLN A 67 31.45 10.02 18.59
CA GLN A 67 32.53 9.55 19.46
C GLN A 67 32.34 8.12 19.99
N CYS A 68 31.22 7.47 19.63
CA CYS A 68 31.05 6.06 19.92
C CYS A 68 32.08 5.22 19.14
N SER A 69 32.90 4.45 19.84
CA SER A 69 33.92 3.60 19.22
C SER A 69 33.36 2.25 18.79
N HIS A 70 32.24 1.81 19.38
CA HIS A 70 31.64 0.49 19.20
C HIS A 70 30.25 0.55 18.54
N LYS A 71 30.12 1.35 17.47
CA LYS A 71 28.83 1.68 16.83
C LYS A 71 28.04 0.46 16.37
N SER A 72 28.68 -0.46 15.63
CA SER A 72 28.06 -1.71 15.16
C SER A 72 27.58 -2.58 16.34
N GLN A 73 28.42 -2.80 17.35
CA GLN A 73 28.07 -3.58 18.53
C GLN A 73 26.89 -2.96 19.32
N LEU A 74 26.78 -1.63 19.38
CA LEU A 74 25.66 -0.97 20.07
C LEU A 74 24.35 -1.13 19.29
N ILE A 75 24.39 -1.03 17.97
CA ILE A 75 23.25 -1.34 17.10
C ILE A 75 22.83 -2.81 17.28
N HIS A 76 23.79 -3.72 17.35
CA HIS A 76 23.55 -5.14 17.59
C HIS A 76 22.82 -5.38 18.92
N TYR A 77 23.30 -4.77 20.03
CA TYR A 77 22.67 -4.89 21.35
C TYR A 77 21.25 -4.33 21.35
N LEU A 78 21.04 -3.13 20.81
CA LEU A 78 19.71 -2.54 20.69
C LEU A 78 18.75 -3.40 19.86
N SER A 79 19.24 -3.95 18.75
CA SER A 79 18.46 -4.85 17.88
C SER A 79 18.08 -6.14 18.59
N ASN A 80 19.00 -6.74 19.35
CA ASN A 80 18.73 -7.95 20.13
C ASN A 80 17.74 -7.71 21.27
N THR A 81 17.94 -6.64 22.04
CA THR A 81 17.02 -6.29 23.11
C THR A 81 15.61 -6.01 22.55
N LEU A 82 15.51 -5.33 21.39
CA LEU A 82 14.24 -5.02 20.77
C LEU A 82 13.54 -6.25 20.15
N LEU A 83 14.26 -7.06 19.37
CA LEU A 83 13.65 -8.10 18.54
C LEU A 83 13.61 -9.48 19.20
N THR A 84 14.62 -9.82 20.00
CA THR A 84 14.80 -11.19 20.53
C THR A 84 14.55 -11.33 22.02
N HIS A 85 14.57 -10.26 22.80
CA HIS A 85 14.38 -10.38 24.26
C HIS A 85 12.97 -10.94 24.60
N PRO A 86 12.84 -11.83 25.60
CA PRO A 86 11.57 -12.42 26.02
C PRO A 86 10.47 -11.39 26.30
N ASP A 87 10.85 -10.28 26.96
CA ASP A 87 9.94 -9.20 27.34
C ASP A 87 9.63 -8.18 26.22
N THR A 88 10.19 -8.30 25.00
CA THR A 88 9.94 -7.37 23.87
C THR A 88 9.19 -7.99 22.70
N PHE A 89 9.80 -8.32 21.57
CA PHE A 89 9.12 -9.04 20.48
C PHE A 89 9.42 -10.55 20.48
N ASN A 90 10.43 -11.00 21.22
CA ASN A 90 10.77 -12.42 21.42
C ASN A 90 10.72 -13.25 20.12
N SER A 91 11.32 -12.75 19.05
CA SER A 91 11.35 -13.40 17.73
C SER A 91 9.96 -13.72 17.13
N GLY A 92 8.91 -13.07 17.63
CA GLY A 92 7.54 -13.23 17.13
C GLY A 92 6.73 -14.29 17.85
N GLN A 93 7.29 -15.02 18.82
CA GLN A 93 6.67 -16.17 19.49
C GLN A 93 5.52 -15.81 20.47
N GLY A 94 4.79 -14.71 20.24
CA GLY A 94 3.86 -14.13 21.22
C GLY A 94 2.38 -14.51 21.05
N ILE A 95 1.94 -14.93 19.87
CA ILE A 95 0.51 -14.86 19.50
C ILE A 95 -0.22 -16.20 19.51
N GLN A 96 0.49 -17.33 19.56
CA GLN A 96 -0.16 -18.65 19.55
C GLN A 96 -1.09 -18.87 20.77
N GLN A 97 -2.17 -19.65 20.56
CA GLN A 97 -3.46 -19.72 21.30
C GLN A 97 -3.44 -19.98 22.82
N HIS A 98 -2.27 -20.07 23.45
CA HIS A 98 -2.11 -20.25 24.91
C HIS A 98 -1.34 -19.09 25.58
N ASN A 99 -1.00 -18.03 24.84
CA ASN A 99 -0.14 -16.95 25.31
C ASN A 99 -0.82 -15.60 25.56
N ILE A 100 -2.14 -15.45 25.49
CA ILE A 100 -2.77 -14.13 25.78
C ILE A 100 -2.41 -13.63 27.18
N THR A 101 -2.45 -14.50 28.19
CA THR A 101 -2.01 -14.16 29.56
C THR A 101 -0.52 -13.83 29.63
N GLN A 102 0.32 -14.52 28.86
CA GLN A 102 1.75 -14.20 28.77
C GLN A 102 1.98 -12.85 28.09
N LEU A 103 1.21 -12.55 27.04
CA LEU A 103 1.24 -11.28 26.31
C LEU A 103 0.75 -10.14 27.22
N GLU A 104 -0.23 -10.38 28.08
CA GLU A 104 -0.67 -9.44 29.11
C GLU A 104 0.43 -9.13 30.11
N THR A 105 1.10 -10.16 30.62
CA THR A 105 2.23 -9.97 31.55
C THR A 105 3.35 -9.21 30.86
N LYS A 106 3.67 -9.60 29.62
CA LYS A 106 4.72 -9.03 28.80
C LYS A 106 4.48 -7.55 28.48
N THR A 107 3.29 -7.17 28.02
CA THR A 107 2.93 -5.77 27.73
C THR A 107 2.98 -4.87 28.98
N LYS A 108 2.91 -5.46 30.18
CA LYS A 108 3.04 -4.74 31.45
C LYS A 108 4.50 -4.62 31.94
N THR A 109 5.45 -5.35 31.35
CA THR A 109 6.86 -5.29 31.75
C THR A 109 7.46 -3.89 31.51
N PRO A 110 8.45 -3.47 32.32
CA PRO A 110 9.15 -2.22 32.09
C PRO A 110 9.82 -2.16 30.72
N LEU A 111 10.43 -3.25 30.26
CA LEU A 111 11.14 -3.29 28.99
C LEU A 111 10.19 -3.12 27.79
N PHE A 112 9.01 -3.74 27.82
CA PHE A 112 8.01 -3.55 26.76
C PHE A 112 7.60 -2.07 26.61
N ARG A 113 7.48 -1.34 27.73
CA ARG A 113 7.15 0.09 27.72
C ARG A 113 8.27 0.96 27.13
N GLU A 114 9.49 0.44 27.05
CA GLU A 114 10.65 1.12 26.49
C GLU A 114 10.87 0.81 24.99
N ILE A 115 10.09 -0.10 24.38
CA ILE A 115 10.16 -0.45 22.94
C ILE A 115 10.19 0.80 22.05
N GLY A 116 9.30 1.77 22.30
CA GLY A 116 9.26 3.00 21.52
C GLY A 116 10.48 3.92 21.69
N ARG A 117 11.24 3.79 22.78
CA ARG A 117 12.53 4.51 22.93
C ARG A 117 13.66 3.72 22.28
N LEU A 118 13.69 2.40 22.45
CA LEU A 118 14.65 1.50 21.80
C LEU A 118 14.62 1.68 20.27
N SER A 119 13.44 1.63 19.66
CA SER A 119 13.30 1.79 18.20
C SER A 119 13.71 3.16 17.69
N ARG A 120 13.38 4.25 18.42
CA ARG A 120 13.82 5.61 18.06
C ARG A 120 15.32 5.83 18.21
N ALA A 121 15.94 5.26 19.25
CA ALA A 121 17.38 5.33 19.42
C ALA A 121 18.10 4.57 18.30
N LEU A 122 17.64 3.36 17.99
CA LEU A 122 18.17 2.57 16.90
C LEU A 122 18.02 3.29 15.54
N ALA A 123 16.84 3.85 15.25
CA ALA A 123 16.63 4.69 14.06
C ALA A 123 17.57 5.90 13.99
N ARG A 124 17.79 6.59 15.12
CA ARG A 124 18.73 7.71 15.18
C ARG A 124 20.17 7.25 14.87
N PHE A 125 20.58 6.10 15.40
CA PHE A 125 21.93 5.58 15.20
C PHE A 125 22.14 5.12 13.77
N ASN A 126 21.15 4.42 13.19
CA ASN A 126 21.15 4.01 11.78
C ASN A 126 21.35 5.23 10.87
N SER A 127 20.48 6.24 10.99
CA SER A 127 20.52 7.45 10.16
C SER A 127 21.80 8.29 10.34
N THR A 128 22.47 8.19 11.50
CA THR A 128 23.69 8.96 11.79
C THR A 128 24.96 8.24 11.33
N TRP A 129 25.06 6.93 11.59
CA TRP A 129 26.32 6.20 11.40
C TRP A 129 26.39 5.42 10.10
N MET A 130 25.27 4.89 9.60
CA MET A 130 25.24 4.07 8.39
C MET A 130 25.89 4.74 7.17
N PRO A 131 25.65 6.05 6.87
CA PRO A 131 26.25 6.68 5.70
C PRO A 131 27.78 6.80 5.73
N THR A 132 28.40 6.56 6.89
CA THR A 132 29.85 6.75 7.09
C THR A 132 30.59 5.46 7.46
N GLN A 133 29.87 4.36 7.72
CA GLN A 133 30.45 3.13 8.28
C GLN A 133 29.83 1.86 7.68
N PRO A 134 30.57 1.12 6.85
CA PRO A 134 30.09 -0.12 6.23
C PRO A 134 29.67 -1.21 7.23
N GLU A 135 30.37 -1.33 8.36
CA GLU A 135 30.03 -2.29 9.42
C GLU A 135 28.67 -2.00 10.05
N VAL A 136 28.28 -0.73 10.13
CA VAL A 136 26.94 -0.34 10.59
C VAL A 136 25.89 -0.71 9.55
N ALA A 137 26.15 -0.50 8.26
CA ALA A 137 25.24 -0.91 7.20
C ALA A 137 24.95 -2.43 7.24
N GLN A 138 25.96 -3.26 7.53
CA GLN A 138 25.76 -4.71 7.71
C GLN A 138 24.84 -5.04 8.89
N GLU A 139 25.00 -4.38 10.04
CA GLU A 139 24.09 -4.57 11.17
C GLU A 139 22.67 -4.08 10.88
N VAL A 140 22.53 -2.97 10.14
CA VAL A 140 21.21 -2.47 9.70
C VAL A 140 20.55 -3.44 8.71
N SER A 141 21.31 -4.03 7.78
CA SER A 141 20.82 -5.08 6.89
C SER A 141 20.30 -6.28 7.71
N SER A 142 21.09 -6.78 8.65
CA SER A 142 20.71 -7.88 9.55
C SER A 142 19.46 -7.54 10.39
N LEU A 143 19.34 -6.28 10.83
CA LEU A 143 18.14 -5.79 11.51
C LEU A 143 16.89 -5.85 10.60
N ILE A 144 17.00 -5.41 9.35
CA ILE A 144 15.89 -5.45 8.38
C ILE A 144 15.50 -6.91 8.07
N ASP A 145 16.46 -7.79 7.84
CA ASP A 145 16.22 -9.22 7.60
C ASP A 145 15.45 -9.86 8.77
N ARG A 146 15.86 -9.54 10.00
CA ARG A 146 15.18 -10.03 11.21
C ARG A 146 13.78 -9.44 11.37
N LEU A 147 13.58 -8.16 11.04
CA LEU A 147 12.26 -7.54 11.01
C LEU A 147 11.35 -8.19 9.96
N GLN A 148 11.90 -8.54 8.80
CA GLN A 148 11.19 -9.24 7.74
C GLN A 148 10.74 -10.62 8.21
N GLY A 149 11.65 -11.44 8.76
CA GLY A 149 11.30 -12.75 9.33
C GLY A 149 10.24 -12.65 10.44
N LEU A 150 10.37 -11.64 11.31
CA LEU A 150 9.39 -11.36 12.36
C LEU A 150 8.02 -10.96 11.80
N SER A 151 7.98 -10.13 10.76
CA SER A 151 6.73 -9.74 10.08
C SER A 151 6.02 -10.96 9.47
N TYR A 152 6.77 -11.90 8.88
CA TYR A 152 6.25 -13.14 8.35
C TYR A 152 5.67 -14.03 9.45
N HIS A 153 6.38 -14.22 10.57
CA HIS A 153 5.87 -14.98 11.71
C HIS A 153 4.56 -14.39 12.25
N LEU A 154 4.49 -13.07 12.42
CA LEU A 154 3.27 -12.40 12.88
C LEU A 154 2.11 -12.56 11.90
N PHE A 155 2.38 -12.46 10.61
CA PHE A 155 1.39 -12.70 9.57
C PHE A 155 0.81 -14.13 9.66
N PHE A 156 1.67 -15.16 9.72
CA PHE A 156 1.22 -16.55 9.78
C PHE A 156 0.54 -16.91 11.10
N ASP A 157 1.09 -16.48 12.24
CA ASP A 157 0.51 -16.76 13.56
C ASP A 157 -0.88 -16.10 13.68
N TRP A 158 -1.03 -14.87 13.19
CA TRP A 158 -2.32 -14.19 13.18
C TRP A 158 -3.32 -14.86 12.22
N ASP A 159 -2.86 -15.28 11.05
CA ASP A 159 -3.67 -16.03 10.09
C ASP A 159 -4.25 -17.31 10.73
N GLN A 160 -3.40 -18.12 11.35
CA GLN A 160 -3.79 -19.35 12.02
C GLN A 160 -4.73 -19.09 13.19
N LEU A 161 -4.48 -18.05 14.00
CA LEU A 161 -5.32 -17.70 15.13
C LEU A 161 -6.75 -17.35 14.70
N LEU A 162 -6.91 -16.58 13.62
CA LEU A 162 -8.23 -16.26 13.07
C LEU A 162 -8.93 -17.50 12.49
N MET A 163 -8.19 -18.39 11.80
CA MET A 163 -8.75 -19.62 11.27
C MET A 163 -9.26 -20.56 12.37
N ASN A 164 -8.67 -20.50 13.57
CA ASN A 164 -9.09 -21.28 14.71
C ASN A 164 -10.25 -20.66 15.51
N GLY A 165 -10.87 -19.59 15.00
CA GLY A 165 -12.10 -19.01 15.56
C GLY A 165 -11.91 -18.11 16.78
N HIS A 166 -10.69 -17.63 17.04
CA HIS A 166 -10.47 -16.65 18.09
C HIS A 166 -11.08 -15.29 17.74
N ASP A 167 -11.63 -14.62 18.75
CA ASP A 167 -12.15 -13.27 18.59
C ASP A 167 -10.99 -12.30 18.36
N SER A 168 -11.09 -11.53 17.28
CA SER A 168 -10.15 -10.48 16.94
C SER A 168 -10.05 -9.40 18.02
N GLN A 169 -11.00 -9.23 18.94
CA GLN A 169 -11.10 -7.99 19.74
C GLN A 169 -10.17 -7.86 20.98
N ASP A 170 -9.19 -8.73 21.19
CA ASP A 170 -8.32 -8.68 22.38
C ASP A 170 -7.38 -7.45 22.40
N LYS A 171 -7.66 -6.49 23.30
CA LYS A 171 -6.90 -5.24 23.49
C LYS A 171 -5.39 -5.42 23.64
N VAL A 172 -4.97 -6.55 24.20
CA VAL A 172 -3.57 -6.85 24.48
C VAL A 172 -2.82 -7.21 23.20
N ILE A 173 -3.44 -8.02 22.33
CA ILE A 173 -2.94 -8.32 20.99
C ILE A 173 -2.81 -7.02 20.21
N TRP A 174 -3.81 -6.13 20.30
CA TRP A 174 -3.78 -4.83 19.65
C TRP A 174 -2.66 -3.92 20.15
N THR A 175 -2.42 -3.89 21.46
CA THR A 175 -1.31 -3.12 22.04
C THR A 175 0.04 -3.65 21.53
N TYR A 176 0.17 -4.97 21.39
CA TYR A 176 1.35 -5.61 20.84
C TYR A 176 1.56 -5.25 19.37
N PHE A 177 0.54 -5.43 18.52
CA PHE A 177 0.59 -5.08 17.10
C PHE A 177 0.87 -3.60 16.87
N LYS A 178 0.21 -2.70 17.62
CA LYS A 178 0.47 -1.26 17.55
C LYS A 178 1.94 -0.97 17.85
N SER A 179 2.47 -1.53 18.94
CA SER A 179 3.88 -1.34 19.35
C SER A 179 4.86 -1.87 18.30
N PHE A 180 4.56 -3.03 17.71
CA PHE A 180 5.36 -3.61 16.64
C PHE A 180 5.35 -2.74 15.38
N TRP A 181 4.15 -2.40 14.89
CA TRP A 181 3.97 -1.61 13.68
C TRP A 181 4.66 -0.24 13.75
N PHE A 182 4.52 0.49 14.87
CA PHE A 182 5.20 1.77 15.05
C PHE A 182 6.72 1.61 15.12
N SER A 183 7.21 0.58 15.81
CA SER A 183 8.65 0.34 15.95
C SER A 183 9.28 -0.02 14.61
N SER A 184 8.67 -0.94 13.86
CA SER A 184 9.10 -1.30 12.51
C SER A 184 9.08 -0.07 11.59
N THR A 185 7.99 0.72 11.60
CA THR A 185 7.90 1.93 10.77
C THR A 185 9.00 2.94 11.09
N VAL A 186 9.32 3.17 12.36
CA VAL A 186 10.42 4.08 12.76
C VAL A 186 11.78 3.58 12.25
N LEU A 187 12.03 2.27 12.33
CA LEU A 187 13.28 1.68 11.86
C LEU A 187 13.40 1.71 10.33
N LEU A 188 12.34 1.36 9.61
CA LEU A 188 12.32 1.39 8.14
C LEU A 188 12.43 2.83 7.61
N LYS A 189 11.74 3.79 8.25
CA LYS A 189 11.87 5.22 7.94
C LYS A 189 13.29 5.73 8.10
N SER A 190 14.03 5.22 9.09
CA SER A 190 15.42 5.63 9.32
C SER A 190 16.36 5.31 8.16
N VAL A 191 15.98 4.35 7.32
CA VAL A 191 16.72 3.91 6.14
C VAL A 191 16.18 4.59 4.88
N ALA A 192 14.85 4.57 4.68
CA ALA A 192 14.24 5.06 3.44
C ALA A 192 14.09 6.58 3.36
N VAL A 193 14.02 7.29 4.50
CA VAL A 193 13.65 8.71 4.53
C VAL A 193 14.66 9.56 5.29
N ASP A 194 15.11 9.13 6.48
CA ASP A 194 15.92 9.99 7.35
C ASP A 194 17.37 10.15 6.86
N ILE A 195 17.82 9.28 5.96
CA ILE A 195 19.12 9.40 5.31
C ILE A 195 18.97 10.26 4.05
N PRO A 196 19.71 11.38 3.94
CA PRO A 196 19.56 12.32 2.83
C PRO A 196 19.74 11.67 1.45
N ASN A 197 19.03 12.23 0.46
CA ASN A 197 19.11 11.83 -0.96
C ASN A 197 18.78 10.36 -1.23
N GLY A 198 18.09 9.68 -0.31
CA GLY A 198 17.76 8.25 -0.47
C GLY A 198 18.97 7.33 -0.36
N GLN A 199 20.13 7.83 0.14
CA GLN A 199 21.37 7.07 0.20
C GLN A 199 21.23 5.78 1.03
N GLY A 200 20.30 5.76 1.99
CA GLY A 200 20.06 4.56 2.78
C GLY A 200 19.54 3.36 1.97
N LEU A 201 18.76 3.59 0.92
CA LEU A 201 18.30 2.54 0.00
C LEU A 201 19.40 2.14 -1.01
N VAL A 202 20.30 3.08 -1.34
CA VAL A 202 21.46 2.81 -2.21
C VAL A 202 22.51 1.97 -1.48
N ASP A 203 22.77 2.29 -0.22
CA ASP A 203 23.76 1.57 0.61
C ASP A 203 23.29 0.16 0.99
N LEU A 204 21.98 -0.10 0.91
CA LEU A 204 21.34 -1.39 1.22
C LEU A 204 20.49 -1.86 0.02
N PRO A 205 21.10 -2.58 -0.95
CA PRO A 205 20.49 -2.87 -2.26
C PRO A 205 19.10 -3.55 -2.23
N ASP A 206 18.81 -4.34 -1.20
CA ASP A 206 17.54 -5.07 -1.07
C ASP A 206 16.54 -4.39 -0.10
N ALA A 207 16.95 -3.34 0.61
CA ALA A 207 16.15 -2.72 1.66
C ALA A 207 14.79 -2.22 1.16
N ALA A 208 14.71 -1.70 -0.07
CA ALA A 208 13.43 -1.25 -0.62
C ALA A 208 12.43 -2.42 -0.76
N GLN A 209 12.85 -3.58 -1.26
CA GLN A 209 12.00 -4.77 -1.34
C GLN A 209 11.63 -5.29 0.05
N ASP A 210 12.57 -5.31 0.99
CA ASP A 210 12.33 -5.81 2.33
C ASP A 210 11.36 -4.91 3.11
N ILE A 211 11.47 -3.59 2.95
CA ILE A 211 10.51 -2.62 3.48
C ILE A 211 9.11 -2.93 2.95
N LEU A 212 8.96 -3.12 1.63
CA LEU A 212 7.66 -3.44 1.03
C LEU A 212 7.14 -4.81 1.49
N ALA A 213 8.01 -5.81 1.62
CA ALA A 213 7.65 -7.12 2.14
C ALA A 213 7.14 -7.06 3.58
N ILE A 214 7.85 -6.32 4.45
CA ILE A 214 7.44 -6.07 5.83
C ILE A 214 6.07 -5.39 5.85
N TYR A 215 5.86 -4.33 5.06
CA TYR A 215 4.56 -3.64 5.01
C TYR A 215 3.44 -4.50 4.43
N ALA A 216 3.71 -5.34 3.43
CA ALA A 216 2.75 -6.31 2.92
C ALA A 216 2.29 -7.27 4.04
N ASN A 217 3.23 -7.82 4.80
CA ASN A 217 2.95 -8.74 5.90
C ASN A 217 2.20 -8.07 7.05
N LEU A 218 2.40 -6.76 7.26
CA LEU A 218 1.74 -5.99 8.32
C LEU A 218 0.48 -5.25 7.85
N HIS A 219 0.08 -5.39 6.59
CA HIS A 219 -1.02 -4.61 6.03
C HIS A 219 -2.35 -4.85 6.77
N PHE A 220 -2.57 -6.06 7.28
CA PHE A 220 -3.75 -6.39 8.09
C PHE A 220 -3.88 -5.54 9.38
N MET A 221 -2.78 -4.92 9.83
CA MET A 221 -2.74 -4.05 11.01
C MET A 221 -3.17 -2.61 10.68
N THR A 222 -3.18 -2.20 9.41
CA THR A 222 -3.37 -0.79 9.00
C THR A 222 -4.73 -0.22 9.37
N GLN A 223 -5.78 -1.06 9.36
CA GLN A 223 -7.13 -0.71 9.80
C GLN A 223 -7.19 -0.27 11.28
N PHE A 224 -6.18 -0.60 12.09
CA PHE A 224 -6.11 -0.29 13.52
C PHE A 224 -5.16 0.86 13.85
N VAL A 225 -4.51 1.43 12.84
CA VAL A 225 -3.63 2.59 13.01
C VAL A 225 -4.44 3.86 12.81
N GLU A 226 -4.68 4.57 13.90
CA GLU A 226 -5.34 5.88 13.89
C GLU A 226 -4.54 6.89 13.06
N GLU A 227 -5.24 7.88 12.51
CA GLU A 227 -4.59 8.99 11.80
C GLU A 227 -3.62 9.75 12.72
N GLY A 228 -2.45 10.09 12.19
CA GLY A 228 -1.41 10.79 12.94
C GLY A 228 -0.01 10.59 12.38
N ALA A 229 0.99 11.03 13.15
CA ALA A 229 2.38 11.11 12.72
C ALA A 229 2.98 9.75 12.26
N GLY A 230 2.56 8.63 12.85
CA GLY A 230 3.04 7.32 12.39
C GLY A 230 2.45 6.86 11.08
N ARG A 231 1.19 7.21 10.77
CA ARG A 231 0.60 6.93 9.45
C ARG A 231 1.30 7.73 8.35
N GLN A 232 1.65 8.99 8.63
CA GLN A 232 2.49 9.79 7.73
C GLN A 232 3.87 9.16 7.55
N ALA A 233 4.54 8.77 8.63
CA ALA A 233 5.83 8.09 8.57
C ALA A 233 5.79 6.80 7.72
N TYR A 234 4.72 6.01 7.85
CA TYR A 234 4.47 4.84 7.01
C TYR A 234 4.31 5.22 5.53
N GLN A 235 3.48 6.21 5.22
CA GLN A 235 3.25 6.65 3.85
C GLN A 235 4.53 7.20 3.20
N ASP A 236 5.30 8.01 3.92
CA ASP A 236 6.58 8.55 3.43
C ASP A 236 7.57 7.42 3.16
N THR A 237 7.66 6.44 4.07
CA THR A 237 8.57 5.29 3.93
C THR A 237 8.16 4.41 2.74
N LEU A 238 6.87 4.11 2.61
CA LEU A 238 6.32 3.34 1.49
C LEU A 238 6.60 4.06 0.16
N MET A 239 6.29 5.34 0.07
CA MET A 239 6.47 6.14 -1.15
C MET A 239 7.93 6.21 -1.58
N ASN A 240 8.88 6.37 -0.65
CA ASN A 240 10.31 6.39 -0.97
C ASN A 240 10.82 5.02 -1.45
N ALA A 241 10.39 3.93 -0.80
CA ALA A 241 10.74 2.56 -1.25
C ALA A 241 10.18 2.25 -2.64
N VAL A 242 8.92 2.63 -2.91
CA VAL A 242 8.29 2.49 -4.23
C VAL A 242 9.02 3.33 -5.28
N ALA A 243 9.28 4.61 -4.99
CA ALA A 243 9.96 5.52 -5.90
C ALA A 243 11.36 5.00 -6.28
N TYR A 244 12.09 4.43 -5.32
CA TYR A 244 13.38 3.78 -5.56
C TYR A 244 13.25 2.60 -6.54
N LEU A 245 12.30 1.69 -6.31
CA LEU A 245 12.09 0.54 -7.19
C LEU A 245 11.54 0.90 -8.58
N MET A 246 10.92 2.07 -8.74
CA MET A 246 10.46 2.57 -10.03
C MET A 246 11.58 3.15 -10.91
N LEU A 247 12.80 3.32 -10.39
CA LEU A 247 13.95 3.74 -11.20
C LEU A 247 14.31 2.65 -12.24
N PRO A 248 14.77 3.03 -13.45
CA PRO A 248 15.06 2.07 -14.52
C PRO A 248 16.05 0.97 -14.14
N GLU A 249 17.04 1.28 -13.30
CA GLU A 249 18.03 0.33 -12.79
C GLU A 249 17.46 -0.76 -11.86
N HIS A 250 16.31 -0.49 -11.23
CA HIS A 250 15.63 -1.41 -10.31
C HIS A 250 14.42 -2.11 -10.93
N HIS A 251 14.21 -1.95 -12.23
CA HIS A 251 13.08 -2.53 -12.96
C HIS A 251 12.93 -4.05 -12.77
N CYS A 252 14.04 -4.80 -12.88
CA CYS A 252 14.03 -6.26 -12.67
C CYS A 252 13.68 -6.62 -11.21
N GLN A 253 14.17 -5.81 -10.26
CA GLN A 253 13.94 -6.00 -8.83
C GLN A 253 12.46 -5.79 -8.49
N LEU A 254 11.83 -4.73 -9.01
CA LEU A 254 10.40 -4.47 -8.89
C LEU A 254 9.58 -5.64 -9.45
N ASN A 255 9.86 -6.05 -10.69
CA ASN A 255 9.12 -7.12 -11.36
C ASN A 255 9.23 -8.46 -10.63
N LYS A 256 10.42 -8.81 -10.13
CA LYS A 256 10.61 -10.00 -9.31
C LYS A 256 9.81 -9.93 -8.00
N PHE A 257 9.81 -8.79 -7.32
CA PHE A 257 9.06 -8.60 -6.07
C PHE A 257 7.56 -8.78 -6.28
N VAL A 258 6.98 -8.08 -7.26
CA VAL A 258 5.56 -8.18 -7.60
C VAL A 258 5.20 -9.60 -8.03
N SER A 259 5.99 -10.21 -8.92
CA SER A 259 5.80 -11.59 -9.38
C SER A 259 5.75 -12.58 -8.21
N MET A 260 6.72 -12.54 -7.30
CA MET A 260 6.75 -13.42 -6.14
C MET A 260 5.54 -13.20 -5.22
N GLY A 261 5.16 -11.94 -4.97
CA GLY A 261 4.01 -11.59 -4.14
C GLY A 261 2.71 -12.20 -4.66
N PHE A 262 2.44 -12.10 -5.97
CA PHE A 262 1.23 -12.67 -6.57
C PHE A 262 1.29 -14.20 -6.71
N LYS A 263 2.46 -14.78 -6.98
CA LYS A 263 2.64 -16.24 -7.06
C LYS A 263 2.23 -16.99 -5.79
N GLU A 264 2.33 -16.37 -4.62
CA GLU A 264 1.84 -16.94 -3.37
C GLU A 264 0.33 -17.19 -3.36
N TYR A 265 -0.42 -16.48 -4.21
CA TYR A 265 -1.87 -16.56 -4.36
C TYR A 265 -2.30 -17.24 -5.66
N ALA A 266 -1.36 -17.57 -6.55
CA ALA A 266 -1.64 -18.29 -7.78
C ALA A 266 -2.09 -19.72 -7.43
N ILE A 267 -3.37 -20.01 -7.65
CA ILE A 267 -3.93 -21.32 -7.35
C ILE A 267 -3.46 -22.33 -8.39
N ALA A 268 -3.04 -23.51 -7.94
CA ALA A 268 -2.79 -24.66 -8.80
C ALA A 268 -4.08 -25.10 -9.51
N LYS A 269 -4.36 -24.49 -10.66
CA LYS A 269 -5.24 -24.87 -11.79
C LYS A 269 -6.67 -25.40 -11.55
N GLU A 270 -7.11 -25.68 -10.33
CA GLU A 270 -8.46 -26.23 -10.07
C GLU A 270 -9.21 -25.40 -9.02
N ARG A 271 -9.99 -24.45 -9.55
CA ARG A 271 -10.95 -23.53 -8.89
C ARG A 271 -10.36 -22.26 -8.25
N PRO A 272 -11.03 -21.10 -8.40
CA PRO A 272 -10.69 -19.91 -7.67
C PRO A 272 -11.06 -20.08 -6.18
N MET A 273 -10.08 -20.44 -5.36
CA MET A 273 -10.16 -20.44 -3.91
C MET A 273 -10.06 -19.03 -3.29
N THR A 274 -10.27 -17.94 -4.04
CA THR A 274 -10.22 -16.58 -3.46
C THR A 274 -11.29 -16.37 -2.37
N GLU A 275 -12.42 -17.09 -2.44
CA GLU A 275 -13.45 -17.20 -1.39
C GLU A 275 -12.97 -17.96 -0.12
N SER A 276 -11.82 -18.65 -0.19
CA SER A 276 -11.22 -19.39 0.93
C SER A 276 -9.96 -18.73 1.50
N ILE A 277 -9.56 -17.60 0.92
CA ILE A 277 -8.42 -16.83 1.43
C ILE A 277 -8.87 -16.15 2.72
N SER A 278 -8.14 -16.36 3.80
CA SER A 278 -8.41 -15.71 5.08
C SER A 278 -8.36 -14.18 5.01
N LYS A 279 -9.00 -13.49 5.95
CA LYS A 279 -8.98 -12.02 6.04
C LYS A 279 -7.56 -11.44 6.08
N THR A 280 -6.63 -12.12 6.75
CA THR A 280 -5.22 -11.70 6.83
C THR A 280 -4.53 -11.77 5.48
N LYS A 281 -4.71 -12.87 4.75
CA LYS A 281 -4.16 -13.04 3.40
C LYS A 281 -4.82 -12.10 2.39
N GLN A 282 -6.12 -11.84 2.51
CA GLN A 282 -6.82 -10.84 1.71
C GLN A 282 -6.24 -9.44 1.94
N ALA A 283 -5.96 -9.05 3.19
CA ALA A 283 -5.32 -7.76 3.48
C ALA A 283 -3.94 -7.64 2.83
N ARG A 284 -3.11 -8.68 2.90
CA ARG A 284 -1.82 -8.69 2.20
C ARG A 284 -1.97 -8.63 0.67
N LEU A 285 -3.00 -9.27 0.11
CA LEU A 285 -3.29 -9.17 -1.32
C LEU A 285 -3.72 -7.75 -1.73
N ILE A 286 -4.53 -7.07 -0.91
CA ILE A 286 -4.89 -5.65 -1.10
C ILE A 286 -3.63 -4.79 -1.20
N PHE A 287 -2.65 -4.99 -0.30
CA PHE A 287 -1.38 -4.27 -0.38
C PHE A 287 -0.70 -4.44 -1.74
N PHE A 288 -0.66 -5.67 -2.28
CA PHE A 288 -0.03 -5.94 -3.57
C PHE A 288 -0.83 -5.39 -4.74
N THR A 289 -2.17 -5.42 -4.71
CA THR A 289 -3.00 -4.84 -5.77
C THR A 289 -2.92 -3.30 -5.77
N ASP A 290 -2.92 -2.67 -4.59
CA ASP A 290 -2.71 -1.21 -4.43
C ASP A 290 -1.29 -0.79 -4.85
N LEU A 291 -0.28 -1.63 -4.60
CA LEU A 291 1.08 -1.39 -5.07
C LEU A 291 1.15 -1.47 -6.60
N VAL A 292 0.56 -2.51 -7.19
CA VAL A 292 0.54 -2.70 -8.64
C VAL A 292 -0.17 -1.56 -9.34
N GLU A 293 -1.29 -1.07 -8.82
CA GLU A 293 -1.96 0.14 -9.33
C GLU A 293 -0.97 1.30 -9.51
N GLN A 294 -0.12 1.57 -8.50
CA GLN A 294 0.82 2.68 -8.51
C GLN A 294 2.00 2.48 -9.48
N VAL A 295 2.43 1.23 -9.67
CA VAL A 295 3.66 0.91 -10.41
C VAL A 295 3.41 0.22 -11.75
N ILE A 296 2.15 0.06 -12.17
CA ILE A 296 1.75 -0.76 -13.33
C ILE A 296 2.55 -0.41 -14.60
N LYS A 297 2.89 0.87 -14.79
CA LYS A 297 3.67 1.35 -15.94
C LYS A 297 5.06 0.69 -16.02
N ASN A 298 5.66 0.41 -14.87
CA ASN A 298 6.97 -0.22 -14.69
C ASN A 298 6.88 -1.75 -14.52
N VAL A 299 5.68 -2.34 -14.49
CA VAL A 299 5.51 -3.81 -14.48
C VAL A 299 5.61 -4.34 -15.91
N ASP A 300 6.38 -5.39 -16.12
CA ASP A 300 6.48 -6.07 -17.41
C ASP A 300 5.17 -6.75 -17.78
N ASP A 301 4.83 -6.72 -19.07
CA ASP A 301 3.59 -7.33 -19.57
C ASP A 301 3.53 -8.82 -19.24
N GLN A 302 4.67 -9.52 -19.28
CA GLN A 302 4.76 -10.93 -18.87
C GLN A 302 4.38 -11.14 -17.40
N VAL A 303 4.85 -10.29 -16.48
CA VAL A 303 4.50 -10.40 -15.05
C VAL A 303 3.02 -10.10 -14.86
N LEU A 304 2.49 -9.10 -15.57
CA LEU A 304 1.07 -8.78 -15.55
C LEU A 304 0.23 -9.98 -16.03
N GLU A 305 0.58 -10.57 -17.17
CA GLU A 305 -0.16 -11.68 -17.79
C GLU A 305 -0.06 -13.01 -17.05
N GLU A 306 1.15 -13.40 -16.64
CA GLU A 306 1.42 -14.74 -16.10
C GLU A 306 1.21 -14.83 -14.59
N ASP A 307 1.39 -13.71 -13.86
CA ASP A 307 1.45 -13.74 -12.39
C ASP A 307 0.32 -12.92 -11.74
N ILE A 308 0.04 -11.71 -12.23
CA ILE A 308 -0.95 -10.81 -11.61
C ILE A 308 -2.37 -11.15 -12.06
N LEU A 309 -2.62 -11.14 -13.38
CA LEU A 309 -3.94 -11.38 -13.97
C LEU A 309 -4.61 -12.68 -13.47
N PRO A 310 -3.90 -13.83 -13.39
CA PRO A 310 -4.51 -15.09 -12.93
C PRO A 310 -5.03 -15.05 -11.49
N VAL A 311 -4.47 -14.18 -10.64
CA VAL A 311 -4.90 -14.00 -9.25
C VAL A 311 -6.12 -13.07 -9.17
N ILE A 312 -6.12 -11.98 -9.94
CA ILE A 312 -7.19 -10.97 -9.87
C ILE A 312 -8.45 -11.38 -10.65
N TYR A 313 -8.34 -12.13 -11.74
CA TYR A 313 -9.49 -12.56 -12.54
C TYR A 313 -10.58 -13.29 -11.76
N PRO A 314 -10.25 -14.25 -10.87
CA PRO A 314 -11.18 -14.81 -9.90
C PRO A 314 -11.99 -13.77 -9.10
N ILE A 315 -11.31 -12.74 -8.60
CA ILE A 315 -11.88 -11.70 -7.72
C ILE A 315 -12.86 -10.83 -8.52
N LEU A 316 -12.50 -10.45 -9.74
CA LEU A 316 -13.36 -9.68 -10.65
C LEU A 316 -14.67 -10.40 -11.02
N LYS A 317 -14.73 -11.72 -10.82
CA LYS A 317 -15.91 -12.55 -11.12
C LYS A 317 -16.81 -12.78 -9.91
N TRP A 318 -16.46 -12.25 -8.74
CA TRP A 318 -17.28 -12.40 -7.53
C TRP A 318 -18.69 -11.84 -7.74
N LYS A 319 -19.68 -12.65 -7.36
CA LYS A 319 -21.10 -12.26 -7.33
C LYS A 319 -21.56 -11.88 -5.94
N THR A 320 -20.93 -12.45 -4.93
CA THR A 320 -21.11 -12.06 -3.53
C THR A 320 -19.78 -11.56 -3.04
N VAL A 321 -19.69 -10.26 -2.77
CA VAL A 321 -18.43 -9.62 -2.36
C VAL A 321 -18.26 -9.75 -0.86
N GLU A 322 -17.34 -10.61 -0.45
CA GLU A 322 -16.97 -10.78 0.96
C GLU A 322 -16.08 -9.64 1.46
N ASN A 323 -15.24 -9.09 0.59
CA ASN A 323 -14.31 -8.01 0.88
C ASN A 323 -14.34 -6.96 -0.23
N GLN A 324 -15.03 -5.85 0.07
CA GLN A 324 -15.22 -4.75 -0.88
C GLN A 324 -13.89 -4.11 -1.30
N ALA A 325 -12.96 -3.91 -0.38
CA ALA A 325 -11.68 -3.26 -0.68
C ALA A 325 -10.83 -4.09 -1.65
N LEU A 326 -10.80 -5.42 -1.48
CA LEU A 326 -10.09 -6.31 -2.40
C LEU A 326 -10.76 -6.35 -3.78
N TYR A 327 -12.09 -6.40 -3.81
CA TYR A 327 -12.85 -6.35 -5.07
C TYR A 327 -12.57 -5.06 -5.84
N GLU A 328 -12.64 -3.91 -5.18
CA GLU A 328 -12.38 -2.61 -5.78
C GLU A 328 -10.91 -2.48 -6.22
N SER A 329 -9.94 -2.85 -5.38
CA SER A 329 -8.52 -2.79 -5.73
C SER A 329 -8.17 -3.67 -6.94
N ALA A 330 -8.79 -4.85 -7.08
CA ALA A 330 -8.63 -5.70 -8.27
C ALA A 330 -9.14 -5.02 -9.55
N HIS A 331 -10.26 -4.30 -9.48
CA HIS A 331 -10.76 -3.50 -10.60
C HIS A 331 -9.81 -2.35 -10.95
N THR A 332 -9.23 -1.69 -9.94
CA THR A 332 -8.30 -0.59 -10.16
C THR A 332 -7.01 -1.04 -10.84
N VAL A 333 -6.53 -2.26 -10.60
CA VAL A 333 -5.38 -2.83 -11.35
C VAL A 333 -5.68 -2.90 -12.86
N ILE A 334 -6.87 -3.39 -13.25
CA ILE A 334 -7.26 -3.45 -14.67
C ILE A 334 -7.37 -2.06 -15.27
N ILE A 335 -8.02 -1.13 -14.56
CA ILE A 335 -8.16 0.27 -15.00
C ILE A 335 -6.78 0.92 -15.17
N SER A 336 -5.86 0.65 -14.25
CA SER A 336 -4.49 1.17 -14.30
C SER A 336 -3.71 0.59 -15.48
N ALA A 337 -3.94 -0.67 -15.85
CA ALA A 337 -3.36 -1.25 -17.07
C ALA A 337 -3.86 -0.53 -18.33
N PHE A 338 -5.14 -0.19 -18.40
CA PHE A 338 -5.69 0.63 -19.50
C PHE A 338 -5.09 2.04 -19.51
N LEU A 339 -5.04 2.72 -18.37
CA LEU A 339 -4.47 4.07 -18.25
C LEU A 339 -2.96 4.13 -18.57
N ALA A 340 -2.24 3.03 -18.32
CA ALA A 340 -0.84 2.88 -18.68
C ALA A 340 -0.63 2.37 -20.11
N GLU A 341 -1.70 2.25 -20.91
CA GLU A 341 -1.67 1.83 -22.32
C GLU A 341 -0.95 0.49 -22.53
N LYS A 342 -1.13 -0.45 -21.60
CA LYS A 342 -0.46 -1.76 -21.67
C LYS A 342 -0.91 -2.55 -22.89
N PRO A 343 -0.01 -3.24 -23.61
CA PRO A 343 -0.38 -4.07 -24.77
C PRO A 343 -1.50 -5.08 -24.48
N ILE A 344 -1.47 -5.70 -23.29
CA ILE A 344 -2.50 -6.65 -22.84
C ILE A 344 -3.90 -6.04 -22.76
N SER A 345 -4.03 -4.70 -22.66
CA SER A 345 -5.31 -4.01 -22.69
C SER A 345 -6.14 -4.33 -23.94
N ARG A 346 -5.49 -4.67 -25.06
CA ARG A 346 -6.19 -5.09 -26.28
C ARG A 346 -6.97 -6.38 -26.09
N GLU A 347 -6.37 -7.35 -25.42
CA GLU A 347 -6.99 -8.65 -25.15
C GLU A 347 -7.99 -8.55 -23.97
N LEU A 348 -7.67 -7.70 -22.98
CA LEU A 348 -8.53 -7.46 -21.82
C LEU A 348 -9.84 -6.74 -22.15
N ALA A 349 -9.85 -5.85 -23.14
CA ALA A 349 -10.98 -4.98 -23.48
C ALA A 349 -12.32 -5.72 -23.50
N ALA A 350 -12.41 -6.77 -24.33
CA ALA A 350 -13.65 -7.51 -24.50
C ALA A 350 -14.06 -8.28 -23.23
N VAL A 351 -13.09 -8.85 -22.51
CA VAL A 351 -13.35 -9.61 -21.28
C VAL A 351 -13.81 -8.68 -20.17
N TYR A 352 -13.14 -7.55 -20.00
CA TYR A 352 -13.42 -6.59 -18.94
C TYR A 352 -14.75 -5.87 -19.16
N ALA A 353 -15.08 -5.48 -20.40
CA ALA A 353 -16.41 -4.95 -20.73
C ALA A 353 -17.54 -5.92 -20.35
N SER A 354 -17.37 -7.21 -20.68
CA SER A 354 -18.33 -8.25 -20.30
C SER A 354 -18.44 -8.40 -18.78
N LEU A 355 -17.32 -8.30 -18.05
CA LEU A 355 -17.31 -8.34 -16.59
C LEU A 355 -18.06 -7.16 -15.98
N LEU A 356 -17.77 -5.93 -16.41
CA LEU A 356 -18.43 -4.72 -15.93
C LEU A 356 -19.95 -4.78 -16.13
N ILE A 357 -20.39 -5.16 -17.34
CA ILE A 357 -21.81 -5.31 -17.66
C ILE A 357 -22.46 -6.39 -16.78
N LYS A 358 -21.80 -7.53 -16.58
CA LYS A 358 -22.34 -8.64 -15.76
C LYS A 358 -22.32 -8.37 -14.27
N SER A 359 -21.49 -7.45 -13.79
CA SER A 359 -21.36 -7.11 -12.37
C SER A 359 -22.28 -5.97 -11.94
N TYR A 360 -22.94 -5.28 -12.88
CA TYR A 360 -23.99 -4.32 -12.59
C TYR A 360 -25.38 -5.00 -12.57
N PRO A 361 -26.30 -4.66 -11.64
CA PRO A 361 -26.21 -3.62 -10.60
C PRO A 361 -25.63 -4.05 -9.25
N ASP A 362 -25.31 -5.33 -9.08
CA ASP A 362 -24.72 -5.91 -7.86
C ASP A 362 -23.69 -6.95 -8.29
N PRO A 363 -22.42 -6.85 -7.83
CA PRO A 363 -21.88 -5.99 -6.77
C PRO A 363 -21.48 -4.56 -7.17
N MET A 364 -21.63 -4.17 -8.44
CA MET A 364 -21.17 -2.88 -8.95
C MET A 364 -22.31 -1.87 -9.11
N ASN A 365 -22.15 -0.67 -8.57
CA ASN A 365 -23.11 0.41 -8.76
C ASN A 365 -22.94 1.12 -10.13
N LEU A 366 -23.88 2.00 -10.47
CA LEU A 366 -23.89 2.69 -11.76
C LEU A 366 -22.67 3.59 -11.96
N ASP A 367 -22.22 4.29 -10.92
CA ASP A 367 -21.07 5.20 -11.03
C ASP A 367 -19.77 4.43 -11.28
N GLN A 368 -19.59 3.27 -10.64
CA GLN A 368 -18.48 2.35 -10.91
C GLN A 368 -18.51 1.80 -12.34
N LEU A 369 -19.69 1.40 -12.85
CA LEU A 369 -19.86 0.97 -14.23
C LEU A 369 -19.49 2.09 -15.22
N ARG A 370 -20.00 3.31 -15.00
CA ARG A 370 -19.72 4.49 -15.82
C ARG A 370 -18.23 4.81 -15.83
N PHE A 371 -17.59 4.84 -14.67
CA PHE A 371 -16.17 5.10 -14.53
C PHE A 371 -15.31 4.05 -15.24
N GLY A 372 -15.58 2.76 -14.99
CA GLY A 372 -14.86 1.65 -15.61
C GLY A 372 -14.98 1.64 -17.13
N MET A 373 -16.20 1.77 -17.66
CA MET A 373 -16.45 1.78 -19.11
C MET A 373 -15.84 3.01 -19.77
N THR A 374 -16.03 4.21 -19.20
CA THR A 374 -15.49 5.45 -19.80
C THR A 374 -13.97 5.43 -19.84
N THR A 375 -13.33 5.02 -18.75
CA THR A 375 -11.86 4.98 -18.66
C THR A 375 -11.27 3.97 -19.63
N MET A 376 -11.86 2.76 -19.71
CA MET A 376 -11.45 1.73 -20.66
C MET A 376 -11.62 2.21 -22.11
N ILE A 377 -12.78 2.76 -22.48
CA ILE A 377 -13.01 3.21 -23.86
C ILE A 377 -12.11 4.39 -24.22
N GLN A 378 -11.89 5.33 -23.29
CA GLN A 378 -10.97 6.45 -23.50
C GLN A 378 -9.54 5.96 -23.80
N ALA A 379 -9.03 5.01 -23.01
CA ALA A 379 -7.72 4.40 -23.26
C ALA A 379 -7.69 3.63 -24.58
N LEU A 380 -8.78 2.91 -24.92
CA LEU A 380 -8.86 2.16 -26.17
C LEU A 380 -8.90 3.08 -27.39
N CYS A 381 -9.55 4.24 -27.35
CA CYS A 381 -9.49 5.22 -28.45
C CYS A 381 -8.05 5.70 -28.73
N GLN A 382 -7.16 5.69 -27.73
CA GLN A 382 -5.75 6.03 -27.91
C GLN A 382 -4.94 4.87 -28.53
N LEU A 383 -5.39 3.63 -28.32
CA LEU A 383 -4.70 2.42 -28.77
C LEU A 383 -5.19 1.92 -30.13
N ASP A 384 -6.51 1.80 -30.31
CA ASP A 384 -7.21 1.26 -31.48
C ASP A 384 -8.71 1.63 -31.43
N ASP A 385 -9.12 2.60 -32.27
CA ASP A 385 -10.51 3.05 -32.40
C ASP A 385 -11.49 1.92 -32.76
N ALA A 386 -11.07 0.95 -33.57
CA ALA A 386 -11.93 -0.16 -34.00
C ALA A 386 -12.21 -1.10 -32.83
N LEU A 387 -11.19 -1.35 -31.98
CA LEU A 387 -11.36 -2.12 -30.76
C LEU A 387 -12.23 -1.37 -29.73
N ALA A 388 -12.05 -0.05 -29.60
CA ALA A 388 -12.92 0.77 -28.78
C ALA A 388 -14.39 0.61 -29.20
N TRP A 389 -14.67 0.77 -30.50
CA TRP A 389 -16.02 0.61 -31.04
C TRP A 389 -16.58 -0.82 -30.86
N LEU A 390 -15.77 -1.86 -31.09
CA LEU A 390 -16.17 -3.25 -30.85
C LEU A 390 -16.54 -3.48 -29.37
N THR A 391 -15.84 -2.81 -28.46
CA THR A 391 -16.13 -2.88 -27.02
C THR A 391 -17.44 -2.16 -26.68
N VAL A 392 -17.72 -1.01 -27.31
CA VAL A 392 -19.01 -0.31 -27.19
C VAL A 392 -20.17 -1.14 -27.74
N GLN A 393 -19.96 -1.92 -28.79
CA GLN A 393 -20.99 -2.83 -29.32
C GLN A 393 -21.46 -3.84 -28.27
N GLN A 394 -20.63 -4.26 -27.32
CA GLN A 394 -21.07 -5.14 -26.23
C GLN A 394 -22.06 -4.44 -25.28
N LEU A 395 -21.85 -3.15 -25.00
CA LEU A 395 -22.80 -2.35 -24.22
C LEU A 395 -24.11 -2.17 -24.98
N ILE A 396 -24.05 -1.91 -26.30
CA ILE A 396 -25.24 -1.80 -27.15
C ILE A 396 -26.05 -3.10 -27.12
N GLN A 397 -25.39 -4.25 -27.28
CA GLN A 397 -26.04 -5.56 -27.17
C GLN A 397 -26.67 -5.77 -25.79
N ALA A 398 -25.99 -5.35 -24.72
CA ALA A 398 -26.54 -5.40 -23.37
C ALA A 398 -27.82 -4.56 -23.25
N ILE A 399 -27.84 -3.33 -23.79
CA ILE A 399 -29.03 -2.46 -23.81
C ILE A 399 -30.18 -3.13 -24.56
N GLU A 400 -29.92 -3.68 -25.75
CA GLU A 400 -30.95 -4.33 -26.56
C GLU A 400 -31.54 -5.58 -25.91
N SER A 401 -30.71 -6.33 -25.18
CA SER A 401 -31.13 -7.53 -24.44
C SER A 401 -31.76 -7.25 -23.09
N ALA A 402 -31.55 -6.05 -22.53
CA ALA A 402 -32.06 -5.68 -21.21
C ALA A 402 -33.57 -5.44 -21.21
N ASP A 403 -34.19 -5.66 -20.04
CA ASP A 403 -35.57 -5.29 -19.79
C ASP A 403 -35.73 -3.76 -19.70
N PRO A 404 -36.93 -3.22 -19.97
CA PRO A 404 -37.21 -1.77 -19.97
C PRO A 404 -36.64 -1.00 -18.77
N VAL A 405 -36.70 -1.60 -17.58
CA VAL A 405 -36.26 -0.95 -16.33
C VAL A 405 -34.74 -0.86 -16.26
N SER A 406 -34.00 -1.88 -16.72
CA SER A 406 -32.54 -1.91 -16.67
C SER A 406 -31.86 -1.23 -17.86
N ARG A 407 -32.60 -0.88 -18.91
CA ARG A 407 -32.07 -0.19 -20.10
C ARG A 407 -31.55 1.22 -19.81
N GLY A 408 -32.27 1.99 -18.98
CA GLY A 408 -31.95 3.40 -18.70
C GLY A 408 -30.52 3.62 -18.19
N PRO A 409 -30.06 2.86 -17.18
CA PRO A 409 -28.67 2.93 -16.71
C PRO A 409 -27.63 2.63 -17.79
N TYR A 410 -27.79 1.57 -18.58
CA TYR A 410 -26.84 1.25 -19.66
C TYR A 410 -26.84 2.31 -20.78
N LEU A 411 -28.01 2.89 -21.11
CA LEU A 411 -28.09 4.01 -22.05
C LEU A 411 -27.39 5.25 -21.51
N THR A 412 -27.43 5.50 -20.20
CA THR A 412 -26.66 6.58 -19.55
C THR A 412 -25.16 6.36 -19.76
N VAL A 413 -24.67 5.14 -19.57
CA VAL A 413 -23.27 4.80 -19.85
C VAL A 413 -22.94 5.05 -21.33
N LEU A 414 -23.78 4.59 -22.26
CA LEU A 414 -23.55 4.80 -23.70
C LEU A 414 -23.47 6.30 -24.07
N ILE A 415 -24.30 7.14 -23.43
CA ILE A 415 -24.25 8.59 -23.59
C ILE A 415 -22.92 9.16 -23.10
N ASP A 416 -22.42 8.72 -21.95
CA ASP A 416 -21.10 9.16 -21.45
C ASP A 416 -19.97 8.80 -22.41
N LEU A 417 -20.06 7.65 -23.09
CA LEU A 417 -19.08 7.20 -24.08
C LEU A 417 -19.01 8.07 -25.33
N LEU A 418 -19.99 8.94 -25.59
CA LEU A 418 -19.90 9.93 -26.67
C LEU A 418 -18.69 10.87 -26.51
N LYS A 419 -18.25 11.12 -25.27
CA LYS A 419 -17.08 11.97 -24.98
C LYS A 419 -15.78 11.35 -25.55
N PRO A 420 -15.33 10.16 -25.08
CA PRO A 420 -14.11 9.56 -25.61
C PRO A 420 -14.21 9.18 -27.09
N LEU A 421 -15.41 8.87 -27.61
CA LEU A 421 -15.60 8.55 -29.02
C LEU A 421 -15.62 9.77 -29.93
N SER A 422 -15.78 10.98 -29.39
CA SER A 422 -15.90 12.20 -30.20
C SER A 422 -14.73 12.34 -31.16
N LEU A 423 -13.49 12.16 -30.69
CA LEU A 423 -12.29 12.32 -31.52
C LEU A 423 -12.09 11.21 -32.58
N GLY A 424 -12.84 10.10 -32.49
CA GLY A 424 -12.69 8.94 -33.34
C GLY A 424 -13.64 8.90 -34.55
N PRO A 425 -13.39 8.01 -35.53
CA PRO A 425 -14.20 7.90 -36.74
C PRO A 425 -15.61 7.34 -36.49
N PHE A 426 -15.87 6.80 -35.30
CA PHE A 426 -17.14 6.17 -34.94
C PHE A 426 -18.13 7.11 -34.23
N PHE A 427 -17.82 8.40 -34.07
CA PHE A 427 -18.71 9.34 -33.39
C PHE A 427 -20.11 9.39 -34.01
N GLY A 428 -20.21 9.49 -35.34
CA GLY A 428 -21.49 9.49 -36.05
C GLY A 428 -22.31 8.21 -35.81
N ALA A 429 -21.64 7.04 -35.85
CA ALA A 429 -22.29 5.77 -35.55
C ALA A 429 -22.78 5.71 -34.08
N ALA A 430 -22.02 6.26 -33.14
CA ALA A 430 -22.42 6.33 -31.74
C ALA A 430 -23.65 7.23 -31.54
N THR A 431 -23.69 8.41 -32.17
CA THR A 431 -24.84 9.32 -32.11
C THR A 431 -26.09 8.71 -32.73
N GLU A 432 -25.97 7.99 -33.85
CA GLU A 432 -27.09 7.26 -34.47
C GLU A 432 -27.66 6.20 -33.53
N GLN A 433 -26.79 5.45 -32.83
CA GLN A 433 -27.23 4.43 -31.87
C GLN A 433 -27.91 5.05 -30.65
N VAL A 434 -27.37 6.13 -30.10
CA VAL A 434 -27.99 6.86 -28.99
C VAL A 434 -29.35 7.42 -29.40
N GLU A 435 -29.47 8.05 -30.57
CA GLU A 435 -30.74 8.54 -31.10
C GLU A 435 -31.78 7.42 -31.22
N ARG A 436 -31.40 6.31 -31.87
CA ARG A 436 -32.28 5.14 -32.02
C ARG A 436 -32.80 4.63 -30.68
N LEU A 437 -31.92 4.51 -29.69
CA LEU A 437 -32.25 3.99 -28.35
C LEU A 437 -33.07 4.97 -27.51
N ILE A 438 -32.89 6.28 -27.69
CA ILE A 438 -33.74 7.30 -27.05
C ILE A 438 -35.15 7.26 -27.66
N LEU A 439 -35.27 7.23 -28.99
CA LEU A 439 -36.59 7.20 -29.64
C LEU A 439 -37.36 5.90 -29.34
N ALA A 440 -36.65 4.81 -29.06
CA ALA A 440 -37.23 3.52 -28.69
C ALA A 440 -37.66 3.38 -27.21
N GLN A 441 -37.42 4.38 -26.35
CA GLN A 441 -37.87 4.35 -24.95
C GLN A 441 -39.39 4.26 -24.84
N GLU A 442 -39.90 3.58 -23.81
CA GLU A 442 -41.33 3.25 -23.69
C GLU A 442 -42.23 4.46 -23.41
N THR A 443 -41.69 5.52 -22.78
CA THR A 443 -42.47 6.70 -22.37
C THR A 443 -41.79 8.01 -22.78
N LYS A 444 -42.60 9.05 -22.99
CA LYS A 444 -42.09 10.40 -23.30
C LYS A 444 -41.32 11.01 -22.14
N GLU A 445 -41.66 10.63 -20.91
CA GLU A 445 -41.00 11.04 -19.68
C GLU A 445 -39.58 10.48 -19.62
N MET A 446 -39.39 9.19 -19.97
CA MET A 446 -38.07 8.58 -20.10
C MET A 446 -37.25 9.26 -21.20
N GLN A 447 -37.85 9.48 -22.38
CA GLN A 447 -37.20 10.23 -23.47
C GLN A 447 -36.70 11.61 -23.03
N LYS A 448 -37.54 12.38 -22.32
CA LYS A 448 -37.18 13.71 -21.79
C LYS A 448 -36.08 13.63 -20.73
N ALA A 449 -36.13 12.64 -19.84
CA ALA A 449 -35.10 12.44 -18.82
C ALA A 449 -33.75 12.09 -19.46
N THR A 450 -33.73 11.17 -20.43
CA THR A 450 -32.52 10.81 -21.16
C THR A 450 -31.98 11.97 -22.01
N LEU A 451 -32.85 12.76 -22.65
CA LEU A 451 -32.45 13.98 -23.34
C LEU A 451 -31.78 15.00 -22.42
N LYS A 452 -32.21 15.08 -21.15
CA LYS A 452 -31.55 15.94 -20.16
C LYS A 452 -30.13 15.44 -19.87
N ILE A 453 -29.97 14.14 -19.62
CA ILE A 453 -28.64 13.52 -19.41
C ILE A 453 -27.73 13.75 -20.61
N LEU A 454 -28.25 13.55 -21.82
CA LEU A 454 -27.52 13.81 -23.06
C LEU A 454 -27.09 15.28 -23.16
N PHE A 455 -28.00 16.22 -22.89
CA PHE A 455 -27.68 17.64 -22.89
C PHE A 455 -26.60 17.98 -21.86
N ASP A 456 -26.72 17.49 -20.62
CA ASP A 456 -25.74 17.73 -19.56
C ASP A 456 -24.37 17.17 -19.98
N THR A 457 -24.34 15.99 -20.60
CA THR A 457 -23.11 15.34 -21.10
C THR A 457 -22.42 16.15 -22.19
N LEU A 458 -23.19 16.68 -23.16
CA LEU A 458 -22.67 17.47 -24.28
C LEU A 458 -22.28 18.89 -23.84
N SER A 459 -23.09 19.55 -23.00
CA SER A 459 -22.93 20.95 -22.60
C SER A 459 -21.80 21.17 -21.60
N GLN A 460 -21.64 20.28 -20.61
CA GLN A 460 -20.66 20.40 -19.53
C GLN A 460 -19.22 20.01 -19.94
N SER A 461 -19.01 19.46 -21.14
CA SER A 461 -17.77 18.75 -21.46
C SER A 461 -16.56 19.70 -21.71
N ALA A 462 -15.58 19.62 -20.81
CA ALA A 462 -14.18 19.51 -21.19
C ALA A 462 -13.99 18.09 -21.74
N GLY A 463 -13.65 17.92 -23.02
CA GLY A 463 -13.36 16.59 -23.61
C GLY A 463 -14.04 16.26 -24.94
N ILE A 464 -15.08 17.00 -25.36
CA ILE A 464 -15.53 16.99 -26.76
C ILE A 464 -14.79 18.13 -27.47
N SER A 465 -14.20 17.86 -28.64
CA SER A 465 -13.52 18.92 -29.41
C SER A 465 -14.47 20.07 -29.75
N ASP A 466 -13.99 21.31 -29.74
CA ASP A 466 -14.86 22.49 -30.00
C ASP A 466 -15.59 22.40 -31.36
N MET A 467 -14.94 21.78 -32.35
CA MET A 467 -15.52 21.54 -33.67
C MET A 467 -16.70 20.57 -33.59
N GLN A 468 -16.53 19.44 -32.90
CA GLN A 468 -17.59 18.45 -32.73
C GLN A 468 -18.63 18.83 -31.70
N LYS A 469 -18.33 19.76 -30.79
CA LYS A 469 -19.30 20.31 -29.86
C LYS A 469 -20.42 21.03 -30.60
N THR A 470 -20.08 21.77 -31.66
CA THR A 470 -21.08 22.44 -32.51
C THR A 470 -21.95 21.43 -33.25
N GLU A 471 -21.34 20.39 -33.82
CA GLU A 471 -22.03 19.31 -34.53
C GLU A 471 -22.94 18.51 -33.57
N ALA A 472 -22.43 18.13 -32.40
CA ALA A 472 -23.17 17.39 -31.39
C ALA A 472 -24.34 18.19 -30.81
N ILE A 473 -24.17 19.50 -30.60
CA ILE A 473 -25.27 20.39 -30.17
C ILE A 473 -26.31 20.51 -31.30
N GLY A 474 -25.88 20.64 -32.56
CA GLY A 474 -26.77 20.65 -33.73
C GLY A 474 -27.62 19.38 -33.80
N TRP A 475 -26.97 18.22 -33.75
CA TRP A 475 -27.62 16.91 -33.70
C TRP A 475 -28.59 16.78 -32.50
N TYR A 476 -28.19 17.22 -31.30
CA TYR A 476 -29.06 17.22 -30.12
C TYR A 476 -30.33 18.06 -30.33
N LEU A 477 -30.21 19.24 -30.95
CA LEU A 477 -31.36 20.11 -31.22
C LEU A 477 -32.33 19.47 -32.22
N GLU A 478 -31.82 18.77 -33.23
CA GLU A 478 -32.63 18.01 -34.18
C GLU A 478 -33.34 16.84 -33.49
N LEU A 479 -32.63 16.06 -32.67
CA LEU A 479 -33.22 14.97 -31.89
C LEU A 479 -34.31 15.47 -30.96
N ARG A 480 -34.09 16.60 -30.29
CA ARG A 480 -35.09 17.24 -29.41
C ARG A 480 -36.36 17.65 -30.16
N GLN A 481 -36.28 17.99 -31.45
CA GLN A 481 -37.47 18.31 -32.25
C GLN A 481 -38.30 17.06 -32.59
N LYS A 482 -37.69 15.88 -32.60
CA LYS A 482 -38.36 14.60 -32.90
C LYS A 482 -39.17 14.03 -31.72
N ILE A 483 -38.94 14.52 -30.49
CA ILE A 483 -39.54 14.04 -29.23
C ILE A 483 -40.55 15.07 -28.69
#